data_AF-A0A2A7GV97-F1
#
_entry.id   AF-A0A2A7GV97-F1
#
_cell.length_a   1.000
_cell.length_b   1.000
_cell.length_c   1.000
_cell.angle_alpha   90.00
_cell.angle_beta   90.00
_cell.angle_gamma   90.00
#
_symmetry.space_group_name_H-M   'P 1'
#
loop_
_entity.id
_entity.type
_entity.pdbx_description
1 polymer ?
#
loop_
_entity_poly.entity_id
_entity_poly.type
_entity_poly.pdbx_seq_one_letter_code
_entity_poly.pdbx_strand_id
1 'polypeptide(L)'
;MDTTLLEILGNLITQLEAAERFPTEEKINENLKRLRNEQWFRPLFSEHTQLFLEHRDIRLIVGFAKLDKILNNERKQKDFQETLLYLLKRKSPR
;
A
#
# COMPACT_ATOMS: atom_id res chain seq x y z
N MET A 1 -10.73 12.51 16.98
CA MET A 1 -9.29 12.65 17.25
C MET A 1 -8.64 11.37 16.76
N ASP A 2 -8.25 11.35 15.49
CA ASP A 2 -7.58 10.21 14.82
C ASP A 2 -6.15 10.62 14.44
N THR A 3 -5.44 11.22 15.40
CA THR A 3 -4.08 11.72 15.19
C THR A 3 -3.04 10.59 15.15
N THR A 4 -3.31 9.44 15.76
CA THR A 4 -2.35 8.33 15.88
C THR A 4 -2.02 7.64 14.56
N LEU A 5 -3.00 7.31 13.71
CA LEU A 5 -2.70 6.59 12.45
C LEU A 5 -2.05 7.52 11.40
N LEU A 6 -2.46 8.79 11.36
CA LEU A 6 -1.85 9.81 10.50
C LEU A 6 -0.41 10.10 10.91
N GLU A 7 -0.14 10.20 12.22
CA GLU A 7 1.21 10.33 12.72
C GLU A 7 2.03 9.06 12.45
N ILE A 8 1.46 7.86 12.61
CA ILE A 8 2.18 6.61 12.29
C ILE A 8 2.51 6.55 10.79
N LEU A 9 1.56 6.84 9.90
CA LEU A 9 1.79 6.83 8.45
C LEU A 9 2.73 7.95 8.00
N GLY A 10 2.58 9.15 8.55
CA GLY A 10 3.50 10.27 8.31
C GLY A 10 4.91 9.93 8.79
N ASN A 11 5.04 9.37 9.99
CA ASN A 11 6.34 8.98 10.54
C ASN A 11 6.95 7.79 9.79
N LEU A 12 6.14 6.88 9.24
CA LEU A 12 6.63 5.83 8.33
C LEU A 12 7.11 6.44 7.01
N ILE A 13 6.36 7.35 6.39
CA ILE A 13 6.78 8.03 5.16
C ILE A 13 8.08 8.81 5.41
N THR A 14 8.14 9.64 6.45
CA THR A 14 9.36 10.42 6.79
C THR A 14 10.57 9.53 7.09
N GLN A 15 10.40 8.42 7.81
CA GLN A 15 11.49 7.46 8.04
C GLN A 15 11.93 6.76 6.74
N LEU A 16 11.01 6.55 5.80
CA LEU A 16 11.29 5.97 4.49
C LEU A 16 11.92 6.99 3.52
N GLU A 17 11.63 8.29 3.67
CA GLU A 17 12.31 9.38 2.95
C GLU A 17 13.75 9.60 3.45
N ALA A 18 14.00 9.39 4.75
CA ALA A 18 15.32 9.47 5.35
C ALA A 18 16.22 8.25 5.02
N ALA A 19 15.63 7.11 4.66
CA ALA A 19 16.34 5.91 4.20
C ALA A 19 16.45 5.94 2.68
N GLU A 20 17.58 6.42 2.17
CA GLU A 20 17.95 6.68 0.77
C GLU A 20 17.67 5.55 -0.26
N ARG A 21 16.40 5.19 -0.52
CA ARG A 21 15.89 4.44 -1.68
C ARG A 21 14.37 4.34 -1.63
N PHE A 22 13.68 5.29 -2.26
CA PHE A 22 12.31 5.08 -2.71
C PHE A 22 12.23 3.78 -3.54
N PRO A 23 11.13 3.01 -3.45
CA PRO A 23 10.97 1.82 -4.27
C PRO A 23 11.00 2.23 -5.74
N THR A 24 11.77 1.48 -6.54
CA THR A 24 11.80 1.69 -7.98
C THR A 24 10.43 1.39 -8.57
N GLU A 25 10.12 1.98 -9.72
CA GLU A 25 8.89 1.67 -10.45
C GLU A 25 8.80 0.17 -10.78
N GLU A 26 9.93 -0.46 -11.12
CA GLU A 26 10.02 -1.91 -11.30
C GLU A 26 9.54 -2.67 -10.04
N LYS A 27 10.02 -2.28 -8.85
CA LYS A 27 9.62 -2.92 -7.60
C LYS A 27 8.13 -2.75 -7.31
N ILE A 28 7.58 -1.56 -7.56
CA ILE A 28 6.14 -1.28 -7.41
C ILE A 28 5.34 -2.17 -8.36
N ASN A 29 5.74 -2.25 -9.62
CA ASN A 29 5.05 -3.03 -10.64
C ASN A 29 5.11 -4.53 -10.35
N GLU A 30 6.26 -5.05 -9.91
CA GLU A 30 6.40 -6.45 -9.47
C GLU A 30 5.51 -6.76 -8.27
N ASN A 31 5.47 -5.86 -7.28
CA ASN A 31 4.58 -6.02 -6.13
C ASN A 31 3.10 -5.98 -6.54
N LEU A 32 2.70 -5.10 -7.47
CA LEU A 32 1.35 -5.06 -8.02
C LEU A 32 0.99 -6.36 -8.76
N LYS A 33 1.87 -6.89 -9.60
CA LYS A 33 1.65 -8.17 -10.28
C LYS A 33 1.40 -9.31 -9.29
N ARG A 34 2.22 -9.39 -8.24
CA ARG A 34 2.06 -10.40 -7.18
C ARG A 34 0.74 -10.23 -6.45
N LEU A 35 0.41 -9.02 -6.00
CA LEU A 35 -0.84 -8.73 -5.30
C LEU A 35 -2.06 -9.04 -6.17
N ARG A 36 -2.02 -8.80 -7.49
CA ARG A 36 -3.14 -9.13 -8.40
C ARG A 36 -3.46 -10.62 -8.45
N ASN A 37 -2.54 -11.50 -8.06
CA ASN A 37 -2.84 -12.93 -7.96
C ASN A 37 -3.64 -13.28 -6.71
N GLU A 38 -3.59 -12.44 -5.66
CA GLU A 38 -4.26 -12.64 -4.39
C GLU A 38 -5.77 -12.41 -4.50
N GLN A 39 -6.58 -13.37 -4.05
CA GLN A 39 -8.04 -13.32 -4.17
C GLN A 39 -8.65 -12.08 -3.52
N TRP A 40 -8.15 -11.69 -2.35
CA TRP A 40 -8.64 -10.52 -1.60
C TRP A 40 -8.29 -9.19 -2.27
N PHE A 41 -7.21 -9.13 -3.06
CA PHE A 41 -6.74 -7.90 -3.66
C PHE A 41 -7.37 -7.64 -5.03
N ARG A 42 -7.75 -8.69 -5.76
CA ARG A 42 -8.43 -8.58 -7.07
C ARG A 42 -9.61 -7.60 -7.08
N PRO A 43 -10.60 -7.68 -6.17
CA PRO A 43 -11.71 -6.72 -6.17
C PRO A 43 -11.24 -5.30 -5.84
N LEU A 44 -10.31 -5.14 -4.87
CA LEU A 44 -9.76 -3.82 -4.52
C LEU A 44 -9.06 -3.14 -5.70
N PHE A 45 -8.24 -3.90 -6.42
CA PHE A 45 -7.54 -3.40 -7.59
C PHE A 45 -8.53 -3.05 -8.71
N SER A 46 -9.55 -3.87 -8.95
CA SER A 46 -10.53 -3.61 -10.00
C SER A 46 -11.36 -2.36 -9.72
N GLU A 47 -11.78 -2.14 -8.47
CA GLU A 47 -12.59 -0.97 -8.09
C GLU A 47 -11.78 0.33 -8.12
N HIS A 48 -10.49 0.25 -7.78
CA HIS A 48 -9.63 1.43 -7.64
C HIS A 48 -8.40 1.39 -8.54
N THR A 49 -8.51 0.81 -9.74
CA THR A 49 -7.35 0.59 -10.63
C THR A 49 -6.54 1.86 -10.83
N GLN A 50 -7.21 2.99 -11.08
CA GLN A 50 -6.55 4.26 -11.32
C GLN A 50 -5.70 4.72 -10.12
N LEU A 51 -6.19 4.53 -8.90
CA LEU A 51 -5.44 4.88 -7.69
C LEU A 51 -4.19 4.01 -7.53
N PHE A 52 -4.26 2.72 -7.85
CA PHE A 52 -3.10 1.83 -7.78
C PHE A 52 -2.06 2.11 -8.88
N LEU A 53 -2.46 2.67 -10.02
CA LEU A 53 -1.58 2.94 -11.14
C LEU A 53 -0.98 4.36 -11.13
N GLU A 54 -1.71 5.34 -10.62
CA GLU A 54 -1.35 6.75 -10.78
C GLU A 54 -1.10 7.47 -9.45
N HIS A 55 -1.74 7.04 -8.35
CA HIS A 55 -1.65 7.78 -7.09
C HIS A 55 -0.35 7.48 -6.35
N ARG A 56 0.54 8.48 -6.27
CA ARG A 56 1.88 8.39 -5.65
C ARG A 56 1.90 7.67 -4.30
N ASP A 57 1.11 8.12 -3.32
CA ASP A 57 1.15 7.55 -1.96
C ASP A 57 0.81 6.05 -1.94
N ILE A 58 -0.20 5.64 -2.71
CA ILE A 58 -0.66 4.25 -2.80
C ILE A 58 0.41 3.40 -3.49
N ARG A 59 0.99 3.91 -4.59
CA ARG A 59 2.09 3.25 -5.30
C ARG A 59 3.31 3.06 -4.40
N LEU A 60 3.69 4.07 -3.61
CA LEU A 60 4.81 3.99 -2.69
C LEU A 60 4.58 2.95 -1.61
N ILE A 61 3.39 2.91 -1.02
CA ILE A 61 3.04 1.92 0.01
C ILE A 61 3.09 0.50 -0.55
N VAL A 62 2.61 0.30 -1.78
CA VAL A 62 2.77 -0.99 -2.48
C VAL A 62 4.23 -1.31 -2.74
N GLY A 63 5.05 -0.33 -3.15
CA GLY A 63 6.49 -0.53 -3.40
C GLY A 63 7.30 -0.89 -2.16
N PHE A 64 7.00 -0.27 -1.02
CA PHE A 64 7.66 -0.57 0.25
C PHE A 64 7.17 -1.87 0.90
N ALA A 65 6.03 -2.40 0.48
CA ALA A 65 5.46 -3.62 1.02
C ALA A 65 6.43 -4.81 0.86
N LYS A 66 6.82 -5.41 1.99
CA LYS A 66 7.59 -6.65 2.04
C LYS A 66 6.64 -7.83 1.84
N LEU A 67 6.15 -8.03 0.62
CA LEU A 67 5.10 -9.01 0.30
C LEU A 67 5.40 -10.41 0.82
N ASP A 68 6.65 -10.87 0.77
CA ASP A 68 7.03 -12.18 1.31
C ASP A 68 6.77 -12.30 2.82
N LYS A 69 6.89 -11.20 3.58
CA LYS A 69 6.57 -11.21 5.02
C LYS A 69 5.08 -10.98 5.29
N ILE A 70 4.39 -10.29 4.39
CA ILE A 70 2.98 -9.93 4.52
C ILE A 70 2.10 -11.13 4.15
N LEU A 71 2.34 -11.75 2.99
CA LEU A 71 1.53 -12.86 2.48
C LEU A 71 1.74 -14.16 3.27
N ASN A 72 2.91 -14.36 3.89
CA ASN A 72 3.16 -15.53 4.74
C ASN A 72 2.68 -15.35 6.20
N ASN A 73 1.99 -14.25 6.53
CA ASN A 73 1.51 -14.00 7.89
C ASN A 73 0.13 -13.35 7.86
N GLU A 74 -0.90 -14.10 8.25
CA GLU A 74 -2.30 -13.66 8.18
C GLU A 74 -2.57 -12.32 8.89
N ARG A 75 -1.95 -12.11 10.06
CA ARG A 75 -2.09 -10.84 10.79
C ARG A 75 -1.54 -9.68 9.97
N LYS A 76 -0.31 -9.81 9.46
CA LYS A 76 0.33 -8.76 8.63
C LYS A 76 -0.42 -8.54 7.32
N GLN A 77 -0.97 -9.60 6.72
CA GLN A 77 -1.82 -9.48 5.55
C GLN A 77 -3.06 -8.64 5.87
N LYS A 78 -3.73 -8.91 6.98
CA LYS A 78 -4.91 -8.15 7.42
C LYS A 78 -4.58 -6.68 7.69
N ASP A 79 -3.52 -6.41 8.46
CA ASP A 79 -3.04 -5.03 8.70
C ASP A 79 -2.75 -4.28 7.38
N PHE A 80 -2.14 -4.95 6.41
CA PHE A 80 -1.86 -4.36 5.10
C PHE A 80 -3.14 -4.10 4.28
N GLN A 81 -4.09 -5.04 4.30
CA GLN A 81 -5.41 -4.87 3.69
C GLN A 81 -6.14 -3.65 4.25
N GLU A 82 -6.18 -3.52 5.58
CA GLU A 82 -6.83 -2.40 6.27
C GLU A 82 -6.16 -1.08 5.94
N THR A 83 -4.82 -1.07 5.86
CA THR A 83 -4.04 0.10 5.43
C THR A 83 -4.43 0.54 4.01
N LEU A 84 -4.50 -0.40 3.05
CA LEU A 84 -4.90 -0.07 1.69
C LEU A 84 -6.35 0.44 1.64
N LEU A 85 -7.28 -0.24 2.28
CA LEU A 85 -8.69 0.16 2.34
C LEU A 85 -8.87 1.58 2.91
N TYR A 86 -8.14 1.90 3.97
CA TYR A 86 -8.16 3.24 4.57
C TYR A 86 -7.70 4.31 3.56
N LEU A 87 -6.61 4.05 2.84
CA LEU A 87 -6.07 4.99 1.86
C LEU A 87 -7.01 5.16 0.66
N LEU A 88 -7.57 4.07 0.16
CA LEU A 88 -8.49 4.08 -0.97
C LEU A 88 -9.76 4.88 -0.66
N LYS A 89 -10.33 4.70 0.54
CA LYS A 89 -11.50 5.49 1.00
C LYS A 89 -11.19 6.98 1.11
N ARG A 90 -9.97 7.33 1.51
CA ARG A 90 -9.55 8.73 1.69
C ARG A 90 -9.20 9.42 0.38
N LYS A 91 -8.78 8.66 -0.64
CA LYS A 91 -8.32 9.18 -1.93
C LYS A 91 -9.30 8.97 -3.07
N SER A 92 -10.35 8.17 -2.88
CA SER A 92 -11.48 8.14 -3.80
C SER A 92 -12.38 9.35 -3.53
N PRO A 93 -12.45 10.34 -4.43
CA PRO A 93 -13.47 11.38 -4.31
C PRO A 93 -14.85 10.71 -4.38
N ARG A 94 -15.75 11.10 -3.49
CA ARG A 94 -17.16 10.71 -3.57
C ARG A 94 -17.82 11.28 -4.82
#